data_AF-A0A7C4IJA3-F1
#
_entry.id   AF-A0A7C4IJA3-F1
#
_cell.length_a   1.000
_cell.length_b   1.000
_cell.length_c   1.000
_cell.angle_alpha   90.00
_cell.angle_beta   90.00
_cell.angle_gamma   90.00
#
_symmetry.space_group_name_H-M   'P 1'
#
loop_
_entity.id
_entity.type
_entity.pdbx_description
1 polymer ?
#
loop_
_entity_poly.entity_id
_entity_poly.type
_entity_poly.pdbx_seq_one_letter_code
_entity_poly.pdbx_strand_id
1 'polypeptide(L)'
;MVHHDIKAGRILDGMTFSQKVWALTARIPRGRVTTYGDIAAALGCRGARAVGQALRRNPYAPAVPCHRVVGADGSLTGYAGGLARKIRMLRSEGVPVSSGKADLSRRVRSL
;
A
#
# COMPACT_ATOMS: atom_id res chain seq x y z
N MET A 1 -3.61 -10.05 -19.59
CA MET A 1 -2.58 -10.70 -18.74
C MET A 1 -2.19 -9.83 -17.55
N VAL A 2 -1.61 -8.64 -17.76
CA VAL A 2 -1.09 -7.74 -16.70
C VAL A 2 -2.01 -7.50 -15.50
N HIS A 3 -3.34 -7.39 -15.69
CA HIS A 3 -4.30 -7.20 -14.59
C HIS A 3 -4.31 -8.34 -13.56
N HIS A 4 -4.20 -9.59 -14.03
CA HIS A 4 -4.18 -10.76 -13.16
C HIS A 4 -2.87 -10.79 -12.35
N ASP A 5 -1.75 -10.52 -13.02
CA ASP A 5 -0.42 -10.48 -12.39
C ASP A 5 -0.32 -9.41 -11.30
N ILE A 6 -0.88 -8.21 -11.55
CA ILE A 6 -0.92 -7.15 -10.53
C ILE A 6 -1.67 -7.61 -9.28
N LYS A 7 -2.87 -8.21 -9.44
CA LYS A 7 -3.66 -8.68 -8.30
C LYS A 7 -3.01 -9.87 -7.58
N ALA A 8 -2.23 -10.68 -8.30
CA ALA A 8 -1.42 -11.75 -7.73
C ALA A 8 -0.09 -11.26 -7.13
N GLY A 9 0.23 -9.97 -7.26
CA GLY A 9 1.49 -9.39 -6.80
C GLY A 9 2.72 -9.82 -7.60
N ARG A 10 2.57 -10.26 -8.85
CA ARG A 10 3.68 -10.56 -9.75
C ARG A 10 4.13 -9.30 -10.49
N ILE A 11 5.44 -9.05 -10.51
CA ILE A 11 6.05 -7.98 -11.30
C ILE A 11 6.61 -8.61 -12.57
N LEU A 12 6.30 -8.04 -13.72
CA LEU A 12 6.77 -8.48 -15.03
C LEU A 12 7.57 -7.37 -15.72
N ASP A 13 8.42 -7.76 -16.66
CA ASP A 13 9.10 -6.82 -17.55
C ASP A 13 8.10 -6.05 -18.41
N GLY A 14 8.43 -4.80 -18.73
CA GLY A 14 7.54 -3.88 -19.44
C GLY A 14 6.43 -3.26 -18.59
N MET A 15 6.24 -3.66 -17.32
CA MET A 15 5.31 -2.96 -16.43
C MET A 15 5.76 -1.52 -16.15
N THR A 16 4.79 -0.60 -16.19
CA THR A 16 5.00 0.79 -15.76
C THR A 16 5.28 0.86 -14.26
N PHE A 17 5.85 1.98 -13.81
CA PHE A 17 6.09 2.23 -12.38
C PHE A 17 4.83 2.04 -11.53
N SER A 18 3.70 2.60 -11.95
CA SER A 18 2.43 2.47 -11.22
C SER A 18 1.96 1.02 -11.13
N GLN A 19 2.10 0.25 -12.21
CA GLN A 19 1.75 -1.18 -12.21
C GLN A 19 2.60 -1.97 -11.23
N LYS A 20 3.92 -1.70 -11.17
CA LYS A 20 4.82 -2.31 -10.19
C LYS A 20 4.45 -1.94 -8.75
N VAL A 21 4.10 -0.67 -8.49
CA VAL A 21 3.59 -0.22 -7.19
C VAL A 21 2.32 -0.98 -6.79
N TRP A 22 1.36 -1.13 -7.71
CA TRP A 22 0.11 -1.85 -7.44
C TRP A 22 0.35 -3.33 -7.18
N ALA A 23 1.26 -3.97 -7.93
CA ALA A 23 1.64 -5.37 -7.72
C ALA A 23 2.28 -5.58 -6.34
N LEU A 24 3.26 -4.76 -5.94
CA LEU A 24 3.83 -4.87 -4.59
C LEU A 24 2.79 -4.64 -3.50
N THR A 25 1.88 -3.70 -3.72
CA THR A 25 0.81 -3.41 -2.75
C THR A 25 -0.12 -4.62 -2.58
N ALA A 26 -0.37 -5.38 -3.66
CA ALA A 26 -1.16 -6.61 -3.60
C ALA A 26 -0.54 -7.71 -2.71
N ARG A 27 0.78 -7.67 -2.50
CA ARG A 27 1.48 -8.64 -1.64
C ARG A 27 1.26 -8.41 -0.15
N ILE A 28 0.80 -7.22 0.26
CA ILE A 28 0.68 -6.88 1.68
C ILE A 28 -0.43 -7.75 2.29
N PRO A 29 -0.15 -8.63 3.27
CA PRO A 29 -1.17 -9.49 3.85
C PRO A 29 -2.26 -8.72 4.60
N ARG A 30 -3.42 -9.35 4.78
CA ARG A 30 -4.47 -8.83 5.66
C ARG A 30 -3.92 -8.70 7.09
N GLY A 31 -4.25 -7.60 7.78
CA GLY A 31 -3.79 -7.36 9.15
C GLY A 31 -2.33 -6.90 9.25
N ARG A 32 -1.70 -6.62 8.11
CA ARG A 32 -0.35 -6.07 8.00
C ARG A 32 -0.38 -4.72 7.29
N VAL A 33 0.65 -3.91 7.56
CA VAL A 33 0.87 -2.62 6.89
C VAL A 33 2.26 -2.56 6.29
N THR A 34 2.47 -1.60 5.39
CA THR A 34 3.80 -1.22 4.89
C THR A 34 3.87 0.29 4.77
N THR A 35 5.05 0.85 4.52
CA THR A 35 5.20 2.29 4.32
C THR A 35 5.38 2.64 2.84
N TYR A 36 5.06 3.89 2.48
CA TYR A 36 5.38 4.40 1.12
C TYR A 36 6.89 4.29 0.81
N GLY A 37 7.74 4.43 1.83
CA GLY A 37 9.19 4.28 1.72
C GLY A 37 9.61 2.84 1.45
N ASP A 38 8.95 1.86 2.09
CA ASP A 38 9.24 0.43 1.86
C ASP A 38 8.95 0.01 0.43
N ILE A 39 7.81 0.45 -0.13
CA ILE A 39 7.48 0.17 -1.53
C ILE A 39 8.50 0.85 -2.45
N ALA A 40 8.88 2.10 -2.17
CA ALA A 40 9.87 2.80 -2.97
C ALA A 40 11.23 2.08 -2.96
N ALA A 41 11.69 1.66 -1.77
CA ALA A 41 12.92 0.90 -1.59
C ALA A 41 12.88 -0.44 -2.33
N ALA A 42 11.77 -1.18 -2.25
CA ALA A 42 11.59 -2.45 -2.95
C ALA A 42 11.61 -2.30 -4.49
N LEU A 43 11.26 -1.12 -5.02
CA LEU A 43 11.36 -0.80 -6.44
C LEU A 43 12.69 -0.13 -6.84
N GLY A 44 13.63 0.01 -5.90
CA GLY A 44 14.91 0.68 -6.14
C GLY A 44 14.76 2.19 -6.42
N CYS A 45 13.66 2.82 -6.00
CA CYS A 45 13.44 4.26 -6.19
C CYS A 45 13.41 5.01 -4.85
N ARG A 46 13.80 6.29 -4.86
CA ARG A 46 13.80 7.13 -3.64
C ARG A 46 12.46 7.85 -3.38
N GLY A 47 11.44 7.61 -4.20
CA GLY A 47 10.25 8.47 -4.27
C GLY A 47 9.01 7.96 -3.53
N ALA A 48 8.95 8.07 -2.19
CA ALA A 48 7.73 7.78 -1.43
C ALA A 48 6.51 8.60 -1.91
N ARG A 49 6.74 9.85 -2.35
CA ARG A 49 5.71 10.70 -2.96
C ARG A 49 5.19 10.13 -4.28
N ALA A 50 6.07 9.57 -5.12
CA ALA A 50 5.68 8.95 -6.38
C ALA A 50 4.82 7.69 -6.15
N VAL A 51 5.18 6.88 -5.15
CA VAL A 51 4.36 5.74 -4.71
C VAL A 51 2.97 6.20 -4.28
N GLY A 52 2.87 7.26 -3.47
CA GLY A 52 1.59 7.84 -3.06
C GLY A 52 0.72 8.28 -4.26
N GLN A 53 1.33 8.90 -5.28
CA GLN A 53 0.61 9.30 -6.48
C GLN A 53 0.14 8.11 -7.33
N ALA A 54 0.96 7.06 -7.46
CA ALA A 54 0.55 5.82 -8.12
C ALA A 54 -0.63 5.15 -7.38
N LEU A 55 -0.59 5.10 -6.04
CA LEU A 55 -1.66 4.53 -5.23
C LEU A 55 -2.95 5.33 -5.27
N ARG A 56 -2.88 6.66 -5.38
CA ARG A 56 -4.06 7.51 -5.57
C ARG A 56 -4.85 7.17 -6.83
N ARG A 57 -4.15 6.66 -7.86
CA ARG A 57 -4.73 6.25 -9.15
C ARG A 57 -4.99 4.75 -9.26
N ASN A 58 -4.90 3.99 -8.16
CA ASN A 58 -5.08 2.54 -8.15
C ASN A 58 -6.51 2.17 -8.60
N PRO A 59 -6.69 1.58 -9.80
CA PRO A 59 -8.01 1.22 -10.32
C PRO A 59 -8.54 -0.10 -9.73
N TYR A 60 -7.71 -0.80 -8.94
CA TYR A 60 -8.04 -2.13 -8.40
C TYR A 60 -8.40 -2.11 -6.93
N ALA A 61 -8.59 -0.94 -6.32
CA ALA A 61 -9.08 -0.88 -4.95
C ALA A 61 -10.49 -1.52 -4.86
N PRO A 62 -10.80 -2.32 -3.83
CA PRO A 62 -9.98 -2.68 -2.67
C PRO A 62 -9.12 -3.94 -2.85
N ALA A 63 -9.19 -4.64 -3.99
CA ALA A 63 -8.43 -5.87 -4.24
C ALA A 63 -6.91 -5.65 -4.18
N VAL A 64 -6.42 -4.51 -4.68
CA VAL A 64 -5.08 -4.01 -4.34
C VAL A 64 -5.22 -3.12 -3.10
N PRO A 65 -4.70 -3.53 -1.93
CA PRO A 65 -5.06 -2.99 -0.63
C PRO A 65 -4.26 -1.71 -0.29
N CYS A 66 -4.49 -0.63 -1.04
CA CYS A 66 -3.78 0.65 -0.83
C CYS A 66 -4.02 1.28 0.55
N HIS A 67 -5.07 0.87 1.27
CA HIS A 67 -5.32 1.28 2.66
C HIS A 67 -4.27 0.74 3.65
N ARG A 68 -3.53 -0.31 3.29
CA ARG A 68 -2.44 -0.89 4.11
C ARG A 68 -1.11 -0.14 4.00
N VAL A 69 -1.03 0.88 3.12
CA VAL A 69 0.19 1.70 2.95
C VAL A 69 0.09 2.97 3.79
N VAL A 70 1.07 3.20 4.65
CA VAL A 70 1.07 4.30 5.64
C VAL A 70 2.35 5.15 5.57
N GLY A 71 2.39 6.27 6.28
CA GLY A 71 3.61 7.06 6.46
C GLY A 71 4.70 6.31 7.23
N ALA A 72 5.94 6.78 7.17
CA ALA A 72 7.09 6.13 7.80
C ALA A 72 6.93 5.96 9.32
N ASP A 73 6.21 6.88 9.95
CA ASP A 73 5.87 6.90 11.38
C ASP A 73 4.50 6.28 11.69
N GLY A 74 3.88 5.61 10.71
CA GLY A 74 2.54 5.03 10.82
C GLY A 74 1.41 6.00 10.48
N SER A 75 1.71 7.27 10.17
CA SER A 75 0.68 8.28 9.86
C SER A 75 -0.25 7.86 8.73
N LEU A 76 -1.55 8.05 8.97
CA LEU A 76 -2.60 7.83 8.01
C LEU A 76 -2.84 9.11 7.22
N THR A 77 -2.19 9.19 6.06
CA THR A 77 -2.36 10.30 5.13
C THR A 77 -2.93 9.81 3.80
N GLY A 78 -3.49 10.74 3.03
CA GLY A 78 -3.80 10.60 1.60
C GLY A 78 -4.49 9.29 1.21
N TYR A 79 -5.82 9.25 1.27
CA TYR A 79 -6.60 8.10 0.80
C TYR A 79 -7.76 8.57 -0.06
N ALA A 80 -7.85 8.08 -1.30
CA ALA A 80 -8.85 8.50 -2.27
C ALA A 80 -10.30 8.26 -1.76
N GLY A 81 -10.52 7.19 -1.00
CA GLY A 81 -11.82 6.89 -0.39
C GLY A 81 -12.08 7.58 0.97
N GLY A 82 -11.25 8.55 1.37
CA GLY A 82 -11.33 9.25 2.66
C GLY A 82 -10.71 8.52 3.85
N LEU A 83 -10.09 9.27 4.78
CA LEU A 83 -9.37 8.70 5.93
C LEU A 83 -10.25 7.83 6.83
N ALA A 84 -11.52 8.20 7.05
CA ALA A 84 -12.45 7.40 7.85
C ALA A 84 -12.63 5.98 7.28
N ARG A 85 -12.66 5.82 5.95
CA ARG A 85 -12.74 4.51 5.30
C ARG A 85 -11.44 3.71 5.49
N LYS A 86 -10.28 4.35 5.32
CA LYS A 86 -8.97 3.73 5.57
C LYS A 86 -8.86 3.19 6.99
N ILE A 87 -9.26 3.99 7.99
CA ILE A 87 -9.26 3.60 9.41
C ILE A 87 -10.18 2.40 9.66
N ARG A 88 -11.41 2.43 9.14
CA ARG A 88 -12.35 1.30 9.29
C ARG A 88 -11.81 0.01 8.68
N MET A 89 -11.21 0.08 7.50
CA MET A 89 -10.62 -1.09 6.84
C MET A 89 -9.42 -1.65 7.61
N LEU A 90 -8.52 -0.79 8.10
CA LEU A 90 -7.40 -1.23 8.93
C LEU A 90 -7.87 -1.90 10.23
N ARG A 91 -8.84 -1.30 10.92
CA ARG A 91 -9.41 -1.85 12.15
C ARG A 91 -10.12 -3.18 11.92
N SER A 92 -10.90 -3.32 10.85
CA SER A 92 -11.58 -4.58 10.54
C SER A 92 -10.60 -5.71 10.18
N GLU A 93 -9.38 -5.36 9.75
CA GLU A 93 -8.28 -6.27 9.51
C GLU A 93 -7.45 -6.61 10.75
N GLY A 94 -7.77 -6.02 11.91
CA GLY A 94 -7.03 -6.22 13.15
C GLY A 94 -5.77 -5.36 13.29
N VAL A 95 -5.64 -4.28 12.50
CA VAL A 95 -4.57 -3.28 12.67
C VAL A 95 -5.06 -2.17 13.61
N PRO A 96 -4.48 -2.03 14.82
CA PRO A 96 -4.81 -0.93 15.71
C PRO A 96 -4.50 0.42 15.06
N VAL A 97 -5.40 1.38 15.26
CA VAL A 97 -5.23 2.76 14.81
C VAL A 97 -5.58 3.69 15.95
N SER A 98 -4.59 4.50 16.36
CA SER A 98 -4.71 5.51 17.42
C SER A 98 -4.10 6.83 16.96
N SER A 99 -4.73 7.95 17.32
CA SER A 99 -4.25 9.31 17.00
C SER A 99 -3.82 9.51 15.54
N GLY A 100 -4.58 8.94 14.59
CA GLY A 100 -4.29 9.05 13.16
C GLY A 100 -3.09 8.23 12.68
N LYS A 101 -2.57 7.30 13.49
CA LYS A 101 -1.44 6.43 13.15
C LYS A 101 -1.84 4.95 13.24
N ALA A 102 -1.39 4.14 12.29
CA ALA A 102 -1.44 2.69 12.36
C ALA A 102 -0.31 2.15 13.23
N ASP A 103 -0.57 1.06 13.95
CA ASP A 103 0.44 0.35 14.72
C ASP A 103 1.49 -0.29 13.81
N LEU A 104 2.71 0.26 13.87
CA LEU A 104 3.86 -0.23 13.09
C LEU A 104 4.40 -1.59 13.57
N SER A 105 3.94 -2.13 14.70
CA SER A 105 4.20 -3.54 15.06
C SER A 105 3.66 -4.50 13.98
N ARG A 106 2.66 -4.04 13.21
CA ARG A 106 2.06 -4.77 12.08
C ARG A 106 2.79 -4.54 10.74
N ARG A 107 3.88 -3.78 10.72
CA ARG A 107 4.67 -3.51 9.50
C ARG A 107 5.33 -4.78 8.96
N VAL A 108 5.27 -4.99 7.64
CA VAL A 108 6.05 -6.04 6.96
C VAL A 108 7.50 -5.58 6.77
N ARG A 109 8.47 -6.48 6.98
CA ARG A 109 9.89 -6.15 6.88
C ARG A 109 10.44 -6.22 5.44
N SER A 110 9.73 -6.88 4.53
CA SER A 110 10.10 -7.03 3.12
C SER A 110 8.84 -7.21 2.26
N LEU A 111 8.87 -6.70 1.02
CA LEU A 111 7.80 -6.76 0.01
C LEU A 111 8.26 -7.53 -1.24
#